data_AF-A0A815E6P4-F1
#
_entry.id   AF-A0A815E6P4-F1
#
_cell.length_a   1.000
_cell.length_b   1.000
_cell.length_c   1.000
_cell.angle_alpha   90.00
_cell.angle_beta   90.00
_cell.angle_gamma   90.00
#
_symmetry.space_group_name_H-M   'P 1'
#
loop_
_entity.id
_entity.type
_entity.pdbx_description
1 polymer ?
#
loop_
_entity_poly.entity_id
_entity_poly.type
_entity_poly.pdbx_seq_one_letter_code
_entity_poly.pdbx_strand_id
1 'polypeptide(L)'
;MAHLTSSRPTLLMSFFQLLEIRLLGPTPAWSRTNGGDTGLHPSNIHDCQYAIGSIKFTGDTPIILTQDGPSLGRFVCLATIVKAELWKIGQMIKFSSLQLRLIKH
;
A
#
# COMPACT_ATOMS: atom_id res chain seq x y z
N MET A 1 -7.63 11.62 1.43
CA MET A 1 -7.75 10.19 1.06
C MET A 1 -7.51 10.09 -0.44
N ALA A 2 -6.54 9.30 -0.90
CA ALA A 2 -6.24 9.20 -2.33
C ALA A 2 -7.39 8.53 -3.07
N HIS A 3 -7.84 9.14 -4.18
CA HIS A 3 -8.99 8.65 -4.94
C HIS A 3 -8.49 7.69 -6.04
N LEU A 4 -8.74 6.39 -5.90
CA LEU A 4 -8.57 5.41 -6.98
C LEU A 4 -9.95 5.17 -7.59
N THR A 5 -10.29 5.90 -8.65
CA THR A 5 -11.58 5.79 -9.35
C THR A 5 -11.63 4.59 -10.29
N SER A 6 -12.70 3.80 -10.16
CA SER A 6 -13.46 3.02 -11.16
C SER A 6 -12.76 2.02 -12.11
N SER A 7 -11.45 2.04 -12.31
CA SER A 7 -10.74 0.99 -13.04
C SER A 7 -10.14 0.03 -12.01
N ARG A 8 -10.27 -1.29 -12.21
CA ARG A 8 -9.57 -2.28 -11.38
C ARG A 8 -8.09 -2.16 -11.75
N PRO A 9 -7.26 -1.42 -10.98
CA PRO A 9 -5.91 -1.18 -11.43
C PRO A 9 -5.12 -2.45 -11.21
N THR A 10 -4.57 -2.98 -12.29
CA THR A 10 -3.62 -4.09 -12.20
C THR A 10 -2.34 -3.53 -11.60
N LEU A 11 -1.96 -4.05 -10.43
CA LEU A 11 -0.71 -3.69 -9.77
C LEU A 11 0.34 -4.73 -10.13
N LEU A 12 1.51 -4.26 -10.57
CA LEU A 12 2.62 -5.11 -10.96
C LEU A 12 3.67 -5.14 -9.85
N MET A 13 4.08 -6.33 -9.41
CA MET A 13 5.13 -6.43 -8.42
C MET A 13 6.50 -6.09 -9.01
N SER A 14 7.08 -4.96 -8.61
CA SER A 14 8.41 -4.55 -9.09
C SER A 14 9.55 -5.10 -8.23
N PHE A 15 9.32 -5.26 -6.93
CA PHE A 15 10.37 -5.62 -5.98
C PHE A 15 9.80 -6.36 -4.78
N PHE A 16 10.48 -7.45 -4.40
CA PHE A 16 10.13 -8.29 -3.27
C PHE A 16 11.30 -8.30 -2.28
N GLN A 17 11.03 -7.86 -1.06
CA GLN A 17 11.87 -8.12 0.10
C GLN A 17 11.02 -8.76 1.18
N LEU A 18 11.67 -9.47 2.13
CA LEU A 18 10.99 -10.11 3.25
C LEU A 18 10.05 -9.15 4.00
N LEU A 19 10.43 -7.87 4.08
CA LEU A 19 9.74 -6.83 4.86
C LEU A 19 8.59 -6.15 4.10
N GLU A 20 8.75 -5.97 2.78
CA GLU A 20 7.90 -5.09 1.98
C GLU A 20 7.85 -5.55 0.52
N ILE A 21 6.66 -5.44 -0.09
CA ILE A 21 6.45 -5.71 -1.51
C ILE A 21 6.08 -4.42 -2.22
N ARG A 22 6.93 -3.99 -3.14
CA ARG A 22 6.71 -2.78 -3.94
C ARG A 22 5.89 -3.10 -5.17
N LEU A 23 4.87 -2.29 -5.39
CA LEU A 23 3.98 -2.38 -6.54
C LEU A 23 4.15 -1.17 -7.46
N LEU A 24 3.99 -1.42 -8.76
CA LEU A 24 3.79 -0.40 -9.79
C LEU A 24 2.30 -0.32 -10.07
N GLY A 25 1.78 0.90 -10.18
CA GLY A 25 0.36 1.15 -10.35
C GLY A 25 0.08 2.61 -10.69
N PRO A 26 -1.20 2.99 -10.78
CA PRO A 26 -1.58 4.38 -11.01
C PRO A 26 -1.10 5.27 -9.87
N THR A 27 -0.60 6.45 -10.23
CA THR A 27 -0.24 7.50 -9.28
C THR A 27 -1.51 7.97 -8.55
N PRO A 28 -1.49 8.05 -7.20
CA PRO A 28 -2.63 8.53 -6.44
C PRO A 28 -2.90 10.01 -6.70
N ALA A 29 -4.18 10.37 -6.84
CA ALA A 29 -4.61 11.76 -6.75
C ALA A 29 -4.76 12.15 -5.27
N TRP A 30 -3.87 13.01 -4.79
CA TRP A 30 -3.84 13.44 -3.40
C TRP A 30 -4.86 14.55 -3.11
N SER A 31 -5.58 14.42 -2.01
CA SER A 31 -6.56 15.43 -1.56
C SER A 31 -5.93 16.63 -0.84
N ARG A 32 -4.63 16.57 -0.56
CA ARG A 32 -3.86 17.63 0.11
C ARG A 32 -2.56 17.86 -0.65
N THR A 33 -1.99 19.04 -0.49
CA THR A 33 -0.76 19.44 -1.18
C THR A 33 0.51 18.95 -0.48
N ASN A 34 0.47 18.76 0.84
CA ASN A 34 1.61 18.30 1.64
C ASN A 34 1.16 17.55 2.91
N GLY A 35 2.12 17.04 3.68
CA GLY A 35 1.90 16.36 4.96
C GLY A 35 1.88 17.28 6.19
N GLY A 36 2.02 18.60 6.02
CA GLY A 36 2.21 19.55 7.12
C GLY A 36 3.45 19.22 7.94
N ASP A 37 3.32 19.24 9.26
CA ASP A 37 4.41 18.96 10.22
C ASP A 37 4.98 17.54 10.10
N THR A 38 4.28 16.66 9.39
CA THR A 38 4.68 15.26 9.21
C THR A 38 5.61 15.05 8.02
N GLY A 39 5.74 16.08 7.14
CA GLY A 39 6.69 16.19 6.05
C GLY A 39 6.10 16.73 4.75
N LEU A 40 6.93 16.89 3.72
CA LEU A 40 6.56 17.60 2.49
C LEU A 40 5.56 16.84 1.59
N HIS A 41 5.60 15.51 1.59
CA HIS A 41 4.77 14.72 0.68
C HIS A 41 3.34 14.54 1.23
N PRO A 42 2.28 14.63 0.42
CA PRO A 42 0.90 14.43 0.85
C PRO A 42 0.54 13.01 1.29
N SER A 43 1.46 12.05 1.19
CA SER A 43 1.29 10.72 1.79
C SER A 43 1.72 10.68 3.26
N ASN A 44 2.43 11.70 3.75
CA ASN A 44 3.00 11.72 5.11
C ASN A 44 1.94 12.01 6.17
N ILE A 45 1.85 11.16 7.19
CA ILE A 45 0.99 11.36 8.36
C ILE A 45 1.82 11.24 9.63
N HIS A 46 1.22 11.63 10.76
CA HIS A 46 1.80 11.31 12.06
C HIS A 46 1.90 9.80 12.20
N ASP A 47 2.93 9.35 12.91
CA ASP A 47 3.22 7.95 13.14
C ASP A 47 1.96 7.20 13.60
N CYS A 48 1.56 6.19 12.84
CA CYS A 48 0.42 5.33 13.15
C CYS A 48 0.82 3.86 13.05
N GLN A 49 0.11 3.02 13.80
CA GLN A 49 0.30 1.58 13.69
C GLN A 49 -0.20 1.07 12.34
N TYR A 50 0.49 0.06 11.82
CA TYR A 50 0.11 -0.64 10.61
C TYR A 50 -0.39 -2.03 10.93
N ALA A 51 -1.47 -2.43 10.25
CA ALA A 51 -1.89 -3.82 10.23
C ALA A 51 -1.02 -4.61 9.23
N ILE A 52 -0.79 -5.89 9.51
CA ILE A 52 -0.17 -6.82 8.56
C ILE A 52 -1.02 -6.88 7.28
N GLY A 53 -0.38 -6.81 6.11
CA GLY A 53 -1.07 -6.75 4.82
C GLY A 53 -1.62 -5.37 4.46
N SER A 54 -1.27 -4.31 5.22
CA SER A 54 -1.63 -2.95 4.84
C SER A 54 -0.93 -2.53 3.58
N ILE A 55 -1.67 -1.79 2.75
CA ILE A 55 -1.19 -1.20 1.51
C ILE A 55 -0.93 0.27 1.78
N LYS A 56 0.34 0.61 2.03
CA LYS A 56 0.78 1.98 2.31
C LYS A 56 1.32 2.68 1.07
N PHE A 57 1.36 4.00 1.11
CA PHE A 57 1.96 4.82 0.05
C PHE A 57 3.21 5.55 0.55
N THR A 58 4.39 5.03 0.20
CA THR A 58 5.67 5.70 0.44
C THR A 58 5.91 6.67 -0.72
N GLY A 59 5.62 7.95 -0.51
CA GLY A 59 5.41 8.87 -1.63
C GLY A 59 4.20 8.45 -2.46
N ASP A 60 4.39 8.39 -3.78
CA ASP A 60 3.39 7.89 -4.72
C ASP A 60 3.45 6.36 -4.94
N THR A 61 4.39 5.67 -4.30
CA THR A 61 4.57 4.24 -4.54
C THR A 61 3.76 3.38 -3.57
N PRO A 62 2.86 2.52 -4.07
CA PRO A 62 2.17 1.54 -3.23
C PRO A 62 3.10 0.41 -2.76
N ILE A 63 3.02 0.08 -1.48
CA ILE A 63 3.79 -0.99 -0.83
C ILE A 63 2.84 -1.83 0.03
N ILE A 64 2.90 -3.16 -0.14
CA ILE A 64 2.25 -4.10 0.78
C ILE A 64 3.22 -4.43 1.91
N LEU A 65 2.76 -4.25 3.15
CA LEU A 65 3.47 -4.69 4.34
C LEU A 65 3.28 -6.19 4.55
N THR A 66 4.38 -6.92 4.60
CA THR A 66 4.38 -8.35 4.88
C THR A 66 4.38 -8.61 6.38
N GLN A 67 4.41 -9.89 6.78
CA GLN A 67 4.49 -10.33 8.17
C GLN A 67 5.70 -9.75 8.91
N ASP A 68 6.83 -9.62 8.21
CA ASP A 68 8.09 -9.10 8.78
C ASP A 68 8.24 -7.58 8.59
N GLY A 69 7.21 -6.93 8.05
CA GLY A 69 7.20 -5.49 7.81
C GLY A 69 7.12 -4.65 9.09
N PRO A 70 7.42 -3.33 8.99
CA PRO A 70 7.34 -2.43 10.13
C PRO A 70 5.91 -2.32 10.66
N SER A 71 5.77 -2.30 11.99
CA SER A 71 4.47 -2.16 12.68
C SER A 71 4.04 -0.71 12.90
N LEU A 72 4.94 0.25 12.76
CA LEU A 72 4.69 1.69 12.92
C LEU A 72 5.26 2.46 11.73
N GLY A 73 4.56 3.50 11.26
CA GLY A 73 5.14 4.40 10.29
C GLY A 73 4.30 5.63 9.98
N ARG A 74 4.83 6.44 9.05
CA ARG A 74 4.39 7.81 8.77
C ARG A 74 3.72 8.00 7.43
N PHE A 75 3.19 6.93 6.85
CA PHE A 75 2.60 6.95 5.52
C PHE A 75 1.16 6.46 5.58
N VAL A 76 0.29 7.06 4.79
CA VAL A 76 -1.11 6.64 4.74
C VAL A 76 -1.23 5.19 4.27
N CYS A 77 -2.12 4.44 4.90
CA CYS A 77 -2.61 3.16 4.41
C CYS A 77 -3.93 3.34 3.66
N LEU A 78 -4.01 2.77 2.46
CA LEU A 78 -5.22 2.81 1.63
C LEU A 78 -6.22 1.74 2.05
N ALA A 79 -5.73 0.51 2.24
CA ALA A 79 -6.53 -0.66 2.52
C ALA A 79 -5.66 -1.72 3.22
N THR A 80 -6.30 -2.76 3.75
CA THR A 80 -5.64 -3.91 4.36
C THR A 80 -6.15 -5.18 3.70
N ILE A 81 -5.22 -6.05 3.31
CA ILE A 81 -5.55 -7.37 2.77
C ILE A 81 -6.15 -8.21 3.90
N VAL A 82 -7.31 -8.80 3.64
CA VAL A 82 -7.96 -9.67 4.63
C VAL A 82 -7.05 -10.85 4.96
N LYS A 83 -7.04 -11.26 6.23
CA LYS A 83 -6.13 -12.31 6.72
C LYS A 83 -6.19 -13.60 5.89
N ALA A 84 -7.39 -14.00 5.45
CA ALA A 84 -7.62 -15.18 4.62
C ALA A 84 -6.96 -15.13 3.23
N GLU A 85 -6.56 -13.94 2.77
CA GLU A 85 -5.98 -13.70 1.44
C GLU A 85 -4.46 -13.44 1.49
N LEU A 86 -3.87 -13.30 2.68
CA LEU A 86 -2.44 -12.98 2.84
C LEU A 86 -1.51 -14.04 2.24
N TRP A 87 -1.91 -15.31 2.21
CA TRP A 87 -1.10 -16.38 1.64
C TRP A 87 -0.79 -16.17 0.15
N LYS A 88 -1.71 -15.52 -0.59
CA LYS A 88 -1.52 -15.22 -2.02
C LYS A 88 -0.37 -14.26 -2.24
N ILE A 89 -0.17 -13.33 -1.30
CA ILE A 89 0.94 -12.37 -1.32
C ILE A 89 2.28 -13.08 -1.12
N GLY A 90 2.34 -14.07 -0.23
CA GLY A 90 3.54 -14.89 -0.02
C GLY A 90 3.93 -15.76 -1.22
N GLN A 91 3.03 -15.96 -2.18
CA GLN A 91 3.28 -16.73 -3.41
C GLN A 91 3.61 -15.84 -4.62
N MET A 92 3.67 -14.52 -4.44
CA MET A 92 3.97 -13.61 -5.53
C MET A 92 5.42 -13.74 -6.00
N ILE A 93 5.61 -13.73 -7.32
CA ILE A 93 6.93 -13.72 -7.95
C ILE A 93 7.15 -12.40 -8.69
N LYS A 94 8.40 -12.06 -8.99
CA LYS A 94 8.75 -10.81 -9.67
C LYS A 94 7.92 -10.65 -10.94
N PHE A 95 7.32 -9.48 -11.13
CA PHE A 95 6.42 -9.16 -12.24
C PHE A 95 5.07 -9.92 -12.25
N SER A 96 4.69 -10.57 -11.15
CA SER A 96 3.29 -10.98 -10.96
C SER A 96 2.37 -9.76 -10.94
N SER A 97 1.23 -9.91 -11.60
CA SER A 97 0.14 -8.94 -11.54
C SER A 97 -0.88 -9.35 -10.48
N LEU A 98 -1.47 -8.36 -9.81
CA LEU A 98 -2.58 -8.57 -8.89
C LEU A 98 -3.65 -7.50 -9.10
N GLN A 99 -4.88 -7.83 -8.73
CA GLN A 99 -6.00 -6.90 -8.68
C GLN A 99 -6.63 -6.95 -7.30
N LEU A 100 -6.79 -5.79 -6.68
CA LEU A 100 -7.45 -5.67 -5.39
C LEU A 100 -8.96 -5.57 -5.60
N ARG A 101 -9.72 -6.35 -4.82
CA ARG A 101 -11.17 -6.27 -4.76
C ARG A 101 -11.58 -5.83 -3.36
N LEU A 102 -12.40 -4.78 -3.29
CA LEU A 102 -13.02 -4.38 -2.04
C LEU A 102 -14.00 -5.48 -1.59
N ILE A 103 -13.86 -5.89 -0.34
CA ILE A 103 -14.72 -6.87 0.30
C ILE A 103 -15.56 -6.11 1.33
N LYS A 104 -16.87 -6.34 1.34
CA LYS A 104 -17.75 -5.83 2.40
C LYS A 104 -17.57 -6.72 3.63
N HIS A 105 -17.52 -6.10 4.79
CA HIS A 105 -17.57 -6.79 6.06
C HIS A 105 -18.98 -7.36 6.32
#